data_AF-A0A2G1WI22-F1
#
_entry.id   AF-A0A2G1WI22-F1
#
_cell.length_a   1.000
_cell.length_b   1.000
_cell.length_c   1.000
_cell.angle_alpha   90.00
_cell.angle_beta   90.00
_cell.angle_gamma   90.00
#
_symmetry.space_group_name_H-M   'P 1'
#
loop_
_entity.id
_entity.type
_entity.pdbx_description
1 polymer ?
#
loop_
_entity_poly.entity_id
_entity_poly.type
_entity_poly.pdbx_seq_one_letter_code
_entity_poly.pdbx_strand_id
1 'polypeptide(L)'
;MLDAALAVNATDGDGIDLALTVRNVGDAPETLRFRTGQRADFAAYGSDEEGEGGGTAGDPAWRYGTGRLFTQVLGSETLEPGEATAYEGTWEDPPSGEYRIVGEVTAEERDLSATATVAVE
;
A
#
# COMPACT_ATOMS: atom_id res chain seq x y z
N MET A 1 -16.08 -8.49 -6.30
CA MET A 1 -14.98 -7.85 -7.07
C MET A 1 -14.42 -6.73 -6.23
N LEU A 2 -13.11 -6.70 -6.03
CA LEU A 2 -12.44 -5.68 -5.23
C LEU A 2 -11.62 -4.77 -6.14
N ASP A 3 -11.64 -3.48 -5.84
CA ASP A 3 -10.85 -2.44 -6.48
C ASP A 3 -9.93 -1.80 -5.44
N ALA A 4 -8.73 -1.40 -5.84
CA ALA A 4 -7.73 -0.79 -4.96
C ALA A 4 -7.29 0.56 -5.52
N ALA A 5 -7.25 1.57 -4.65
CA ALA A 5 -6.78 2.91 -4.96
C ALA A 5 -5.79 3.40 -3.90
N LEU A 6 -4.68 3.98 -4.33
CA LEU A 6 -3.67 4.54 -3.44
C LEU A 6 -3.70 6.07 -3.49
N ALA A 7 -3.88 6.69 -2.34
CA ALA A 7 -3.70 8.13 -2.17
C ALA A 7 -2.37 8.41 -1.45
N VAL A 8 -1.70 9.48 -1.87
CA VAL A 8 -0.44 9.96 -1.29
C VAL A 8 -0.59 11.44 -0.99
N ASN A 9 -0.24 11.87 0.23
CA ASN A 9 -0.35 13.26 0.66
C ASN A 9 0.90 13.64 1.43
N ALA A 10 1.47 14.81 1.13
CA ALA A 10 2.52 15.40 1.98
C ALA A 10 1.93 15.83 3.33
N THR A 11 2.68 15.65 4.41
CA THR A 11 2.32 16.09 5.75
C THR A 11 2.95 17.44 6.08
N ASP A 12 2.46 18.11 7.11
CA ASP A 12 3.04 19.37 7.61
C ASP A 12 4.46 19.21 8.21
N GLY A 13 4.96 17.98 8.38
CA GLY A 13 6.22 17.66 9.05
C GLY A 13 7.19 16.84 8.19
N ASP A 14 7.29 17.17 6.90
CA ASP A 14 8.22 16.55 5.94
C ASP A 14 8.02 15.03 5.84
N GLY A 15 6.77 14.56 5.93
CA GLY A 15 6.40 13.16 5.74
C GLY A 15 5.44 12.98 4.58
N ILE A 16 5.19 11.72 4.21
CA ILE A 16 4.15 11.35 3.25
C ILE A 16 3.20 10.36 3.90
N ASP A 17 1.92 10.73 3.96
CA ASP A 17 0.84 9.85 4.34
C ASP A 17 0.33 9.07 3.12
N LEU A 18 0.21 7.76 3.30
CA LEU A 18 -0.22 6.79 2.31
C LEU A 18 -1.53 6.18 2.78
N ALA A 19 -2.53 6.11 1.89
CA ALA A 19 -3.79 5.47 2.17
C ALA A 19 -4.18 4.54 1.01
N LEU A 20 -4.10 3.23 1.25
CA LEU A 20 -4.58 2.20 0.33
C LEU A 20 -6.05 1.89 0.65
N THR A 21 -6.95 2.35 -0.20
CA THR A 21 -8.37 2.07 -0.10
C THR A 21 -8.73 0.84 -0.92
N VAL A 22 -9.38 -0.13 -0.29
CA VAL A 22 -9.96 -1.30 -0.96
C VAL A 22 -11.47 -1.18 -0.91
N ARG A 23 -12.11 -1.25 -2.08
CA ARG A 23 -13.57 -1.14 -2.22
C ARG A 23 -14.15 -2.39 -2.85
N ASN A 24 -15.23 -2.90 -2.29
CA ASN A 24 -16.05 -3.89 -2.97
C ASN A 24 -16.97 -3.20 -3.98
N VAL A 25 -16.62 -3.33 -5.26
CA VAL A 25 -17.39 -2.78 -6.39
C VAL A 25 -18.33 -3.81 -7.03
N GLY A 26 -18.36 -5.04 -6.49
CA GLY A 26 -19.28 -6.08 -6.93
C GLY A 26 -20.57 -6.13 -6.12
N ASP A 27 -21.42 -7.09 -6.48
CA ASP A 27 -22.77 -7.28 -5.91
C ASP A 27 -22.85 -8.36 -4.82
N ALA A 28 -21.73 -8.94 -4.42
CA ALA A 28 -21.63 -9.96 -3.37
C ALA A 28 -20.56 -9.58 -2.34
N PRO A 29 -20.71 -9.98 -1.06
CA PRO A 29 -19.70 -9.71 -0.04
C PRO A 29 -18.37 -10.40 -0.36
N GLU A 30 -17.27 -9.73 -0.06
CA GLU A 30 -15.91 -10.21 -0.30
C GLU A 30 -15.13 -10.21 1.02
N THR A 31 -14.47 -11.33 1.33
CA THR A 31 -13.68 -11.45 2.56
C THR A 31 -12.19 -11.41 2.26
N LEU A 32 -11.49 -10.47 2.90
CA LEU A 32 -10.04 -10.42 2.99
C LEU A 32 -9.57 -11.24 4.20
N ARG A 33 -8.57 -12.08 4.00
CA ARG A 33 -7.99 -12.95 5.06
C ARG A 33 -6.53 -12.64 5.22
N PHE A 34 -6.06 -12.48 6.44
CA PHE A 34 -4.70 -12.03 6.74
C PHE A 34 -4.00 -13.02 7.66
N ARG A 35 -2.73 -13.28 7.37
CA ARG A 35 -1.89 -14.19 8.16
C ARG A 35 -1.28 -13.55 9.40
N THR A 36 -1.28 -12.22 9.45
CA THR A 36 -0.73 -11.42 10.55
C THR A 36 -1.60 -10.19 10.79
N GLY A 37 -1.23 -9.37 11.79
CA GLY A 37 -1.83 -8.06 12.02
C GLY A 37 -1.49 -7.01 10.96
N GLN A 38 -0.54 -7.28 10.05
CA GLN A 38 -0.28 -6.40 8.92
C GLN A 38 -1.43 -6.53 7.91
N ARG A 39 -2.08 -5.41 7.57
CA ARG A 39 -3.19 -5.35 6.59
C ARG A 39 -2.74 -4.88 5.21
N ALA A 40 -1.79 -3.96 5.18
CA ALA A 40 -1.18 -3.49 3.97
C ALA A 40 0.33 -3.33 4.17
N ASP A 41 1.05 -3.34 3.06
CA ASP A 41 2.44 -2.95 2.96
C ASP A 41 2.59 -1.88 1.89
N PHE A 42 3.61 -1.03 2.05
CA PHE A 42 3.91 0.02 1.09
C PHE A 42 5.39 0.00 0.78
N ALA A 43 5.73 0.28 -0.46
CA ALA A 43 7.11 0.37 -0.91
C ALA A 43 7.28 1.58 -1.84
N ALA A 44 8.37 2.31 -1.65
CA ALA A 44 8.75 3.45 -2.48
C ALA A 44 9.97 3.09 -3.33
N TYR A 45 9.89 3.37 -4.62
CA TYR A 45 10.95 3.13 -5.60
C TYR A 45 11.34 4.45 -6.25
N GLY A 46 12.65 4.72 -6.37
CA GLY A 46 13.10 5.90 -7.10
C GLY A 46 12.74 5.79 -8.59
N SER A 47 12.39 6.91 -9.21
CA SER A 47 12.06 6.94 -10.65
C SER A 47 13.25 6.60 -11.56
N ASP A 48 14.49 6.78 -11.10
CA ASP A 48 15.71 6.33 -11.82
C ASP A 48 15.92 4.81 -11.78
N GLU A 49 15.17 4.08 -10.95
CA GLU A 49 15.33 2.63 -10.75
C GLU A 49 14.42 1.79 -11.66
N GLU A 50 13.82 2.39 -12.69
CA GLU A 50 13.07 1.68 -13.73
C GLU A 50 14.01 0.79 -14.56
N GLY A 51 14.29 -0.41 -14.04
CA GLY A 51 14.99 -1.45 -14.78
C GLY A 51 14.28 -1.73 -16.11
N GLU A 52 15.07 -1.99 -17.15
CA GLU A 52 14.64 -2.24 -18.53
C GLU A 52 13.62 -3.39 -18.61
N GLY A 53 12.34 -3.10 -18.36
CA GLY A 53 11.31 -4.15 -18.29
C GLY A 53 10.11 -3.86 -17.40
N GLY A 54 9.64 -2.61 -17.29
CA GLY A 54 8.30 -2.28 -16.77
C GLY A 54 7.94 -2.92 -15.42
N GLY A 55 8.93 -3.24 -14.60
CA GLY A 55 8.80 -4.04 -13.40
C GLY A 55 9.71 -3.52 -12.31
N THR A 56 9.24 -3.68 -11.08
CA THR A 56 9.88 -3.34 -9.81
C THR A 56 11.15 -4.17 -9.56
N ALA A 57 12.15 -4.02 -10.42
CA ALA A 57 13.34 -4.88 -10.42
C ALA A 57 14.44 -4.41 -9.43
N GLY A 58 14.26 -3.26 -8.77
CA GLY A 58 15.17 -2.71 -7.76
C GLY A 58 14.68 -2.91 -6.32
N ASP A 59 15.60 -2.85 -5.36
CA ASP A 59 15.26 -2.77 -3.93
C ASP A 59 14.56 -1.43 -3.66
N PRO A 60 13.46 -1.40 -2.90
CA PRO A 60 12.79 -0.14 -2.61
C PRO A 60 13.68 0.77 -1.77
N ALA A 61 13.66 2.08 -2.07
CA ALA A 61 14.27 3.12 -1.25
C ALA A 61 13.67 3.15 0.17
N TRP A 62 12.41 2.75 0.31
CA TRP A 62 11.73 2.60 1.60
C TRP A 62 10.63 1.54 1.55
N ARG A 63 10.42 0.83 2.66
CA ARG A 63 9.34 -0.15 2.81
C ARG A 63 8.69 -0.05 4.19
N TYR A 64 7.38 0.08 4.22
CA TYR A 64 6.58 0.26 5.43
C TYR A 64 6.81 -0.84 6.47
N GLY A 65 6.78 -2.11 6.06
CA GLY A 65 6.95 -3.24 6.96
C GLY A 65 8.36 -3.37 7.56
N THR A 66 9.38 -2.72 6.99
CA THR A 66 10.76 -2.83 7.48
C THR A 66 10.88 -2.26 8.89
N GLY A 67 11.33 -3.09 9.84
CA GLY A 67 11.52 -2.68 11.24
C GLY A 67 10.24 -2.60 12.07
N ARG A 68 9.05 -2.87 11.49
CA ARG A 68 7.78 -2.91 12.22
C ARG A 68 7.48 -4.32 12.72
N LEU A 69 6.95 -4.40 13.94
CA LEU A 69 6.46 -5.65 14.52
C LEU A 69 4.96 -5.76 14.31
N PHE A 70 4.53 -6.82 13.64
CA PHE A 70 3.12 -7.15 13.48
C PHE A 70 2.77 -8.40 14.30
N THR A 71 1.62 -8.36 14.97
CA THR A 71 1.14 -9.52 15.72
C THR A 71 0.92 -10.71 14.78
N GLN A 72 1.26 -11.91 15.23
CA GLN A 72 1.11 -13.14 14.44
C GLN A 72 -0.29 -13.73 14.61
N VAL A 73 -1.31 -12.87 14.51
CA VAL A 73 -2.71 -13.24 14.71
C VAL A 73 -3.42 -13.20 13.37
N LEU A 74 -4.09 -14.29 13.01
CA LEU A 74 -4.94 -14.36 11.83
C LEU A 74 -6.11 -13.38 11.98
N GLY A 75 -6.47 -12.69 10.89
CA GLY A 75 -7.63 -11.82 10.88
C GLY A 75 -8.41 -11.92 9.59
N SER A 76 -9.69 -11.54 9.64
CA SER A 76 -10.54 -11.46 8.45
C SER A 76 -11.39 -10.21 8.50
N GLU A 77 -11.58 -9.59 7.35
CA GLU A 77 -12.43 -8.43 7.16
C GLU A 77 -13.36 -8.72 5.98
N THR A 78 -14.66 -8.56 6.16
CA THR A 78 -15.65 -8.75 5.09
C THR A 78 -16.16 -7.39 4.66
N LEU A 79 -16.06 -7.10 3.37
CA LEU A 79 -16.60 -5.91 2.74
C LEU A 79 -17.92 -6.26 2.06
N GLU A 80 -19.01 -5.67 2.53
CA GLU A 80 -20.31 -5.74 1.86
C GLU A 80 -20.27 -5.03 0.49
N PRO A 81 -21.22 -5.30 -0.43
CA PRO A 81 -21.33 -4.56 -1.70
C PRO A 81 -21.34 -3.03 -1.50
N GLY A 82 -20.38 -2.34 -2.11
CA GLY A 82 -20.19 -0.90 -2.00
C GLY A 82 -19.42 -0.43 -0.76
N GLU A 83 -19.07 -1.33 0.17
CA GLU A 83 -18.24 -1.01 1.33
C GLU A 83 -16.77 -0.82 0.91
N ALA A 84 -16.07 0.01 1.68
CA ALA A 84 -14.64 0.21 1.53
C ALA A 84 -13.95 0.25 2.88
N THR A 85 -12.70 -0.18 2.91
CA THR A 85 -11.77 -0.03 4.03
C THR A 85 -10.51 0.67 3.54
N ALA A 86 -9.85 1.41 4.42
CA ALA A 86 -8.60 2.11 4.12
C ALA A 86 -7.51 1.64 5.08
N TYR A 87 -6.34 1.33 4.53
CA TYR A 87 -5.15 0.98 5.27
C TYR A 87 -4.12 2.08 5.11
N GLU A 88 -3.60 2.55 6.23
CA GLU A 88 -2.77 3.75 6.29
C GLU A 88 -1.32 3.41 6.65
N GLY A 89 -0.41 4.23 6.16
CA GLY A 89 1.00 4.19 6.52
C GLY A 89 1.66 5.54 6.28
N THR A 90 2.70 5.85 7.04
CA THR A 90 3.44 7.11 6.90
C THR A 90 4.90 6.80 6.60
N TRP A 91 5.44 7.46 5.58
CA TRP A 91 6.88 7.53 5.32
C TRP A 91 7.39 8.85 5.90
N GLU A 92 8.10 8.76 7.02
CA GLU A 92 8.68 9.90 7.72
C GLU A 92 10.01 10.30 7.08
N ASP A 93 10.23 11.61 6.89
CA ASP A 93 11.48 12.20 6.39
C ASP A 93 11.99 11.53 5.09
N PRO A 94 11.18 11.46 4.02
CA PRO A 94 11.64 10.93 2.75
C PRO A 94 12.71 11.86 2.17
N PRO A 95 13.79 11.32 1.57
CA PRO A 95 14.73 12.14 0.83
C PRO A 95 14.04 12.84 -0.34
N SER A 96 14.54 14.03 -0.70
CA SER A 96 14.08 14.76 -1.89
C SER A 96 14.25 13.92 -3.15
N GLY A 97 13.23 13.88 -3.99
CA GLY A 97 13.22 13.07 -5.21
C GLY A 97 11.81 12.73 -5.68
N GLU A 98 11.73 12.05 -6.82
CA GLU A 98 10.48 11.50 -7.33
C GLU A 98 10.42 10.00 -7.06
N TYR A 99 9.29 9.56 -6.51
CA TYR A 99 9.09 8.17 -6.10
C TYR A 99 7.79 7.61 -6.65
N ARG A 100 7.87 6.36 -7.10
CA ARG A 100 6.71 5.51 -7.34
C ARG A 100 6.41 4.74 -6.05
N ILE A 101 5.25 4.98 -5.45
CA ILE A 101 4.75 4.26 -4.29
C ILE A 101 3.84 3.13 -4.76
N VAL A 102 4.10 1.92 -4.28
CA VAL A 102 3.24 0.75 -4.45
C VAL A 102 2.65 0.40 -3.10
N GLY A 103 1.32 0.35 -3.01
CA GLY A 103 0.59 -0.17 -1.86
C GLY A 103 -0.01 -1.53 -2.20
N GLU A 104 0.15 -2.51 -1.32
CA GLU A 104 -0.37 -3.88 -1.49
C GLU A 104 -1.14 -4.31 -0.24
N VAL A 105 -2.28 -4.95 -0.45
CA VAL A 105 -3.03 -5.62 0.63
C VAL A 105 -2.37 -6.97 0.89
N THR A 106 -2.02 -7.26 2.14
CA THR A 106 -1.34 -8.51 2.54
C THR A 106 -2.30 -9.70 2.70
N ALA A 107 -3.49 -9.61 2.09
CA ALA A 107 -4.50 -10.64 2.19
C ALA A 107 -4.12 -11.88 1.38
N GLU A 108 -4.41 -13.05 1.92
CA GLU A 108 -4.15 -14.34 1.28
C GLU A 108 -4.96 -14.48 -0.02
N GLU A 109 -4.30 -15.02 -1.05
CA GLU A 109 -4.93 -15.34 -2.35
C GLU A 109 -5.58 -14.11 -3.03
N ARG A 110 -5.06 -12.91 -2.75
CA ARG A 110 -5.52 -11.65 -3.33
C ARG A 110 -4.35 -10.80 -3.81
N ASP A 111 -4.26 -10.64 -5.11
CA ASP A 111 -3.35 -9.69 -5.75
C ASP A 111 -4.05 -8.32 -5.86
N LEU A 112 -4.12 -7.59 -4.74
CA LEU A 112 -4.69 -6.24 -4.67
C LEU A 112 -3.61 -5.23 -4.36
N SER A 113 -3.25 -4.45 -5.39
CA SER A 113 -2.27 -3.38 -5.28
C SER A 113 -2.70 -2.15 -6.07
N ALA A 114 -2.17 -1.01 -5.67
CA ALA A 114 -2.33 0.25 -6.38
C ALA A 114 -1.02 1.03 -6.32
N THR A 115 -0.83 1.93 -7.27
CA THR A 115 0.39 2.72 -7.43
C THR A 115 0.07 4.20 -7.54
N ALA A 116 0.92 5.03 -6.95
CA ALA A 116 0.86 6.48 -7.04
C ALA A 116 2.29 7.03 -7.15
N THR A 117 2.42 8.22 -7.73
CA THR A 117 3.71 8.93 -7.81
C THR A 117 3.67 10.15 -6.89
N VAL A 118 4.79 10.43 -6.24
CA VAL A 118 4.97 11.59 -5.36
C VAL A 118 6.35 12.21 -5.59
N ALA A 119 6.41 13.54 -5.57
CA ALA A 119 7.65 14.29 -5.58
C ALA A 119 7.85 14.94 -4.21
N VAL A 120 9.06 14.81 -3.68
CA VAL A 120 9.52 15.39 -2.43
C VAL A 120 10.55 16.46 -2.76
N GLU A 121 10.33 17.68 -2.26
CA GLU A 121 11.15 18.87 -2.54
C GLU A 121 12.13 19.18 -1.40
#